data_AF-A0A0D2ZXV3-F1
#
_entry.id   AF-A0A0D2ZXV3-F1
#
_cell.length_a   1.000
_cell.length_b   1.000
_cell.length_c   1.000
_cell.angle_alpha   90.00
_cell.angle_beta   90.00
_cell.angle_gamma   90.00
#
_symmetry.space_group_name_H-M   'P 1'
#
loop_
_entity.id
_entity.type
_entity.pdbx_description
1 polymer ?
#
loop_
_entity_poly.entity_id
_entity_poly.type
_entity_poly.pdbx_seq_one_letter_code
_entity_poly.pdbx_strand_id
1 'polypeptide(L)'
;MNKSLFLRIVNRLTAEVPYFRPKKDATFRDGVSPLQQCTAAIRLLAYGGAADGVDEYIRIGETTARECLEHFVVGIVDLFGNEYLRRPTEDDLRRLLF
;
A
#
# COMPACT_ATOMS: atom_id res chain seq x y z
N MET A 1 3.80 10.02 -5.82
CA MET A 1 3.85 10.02 -4.33
C MET A 1 5.29 10.20 -3.86
N ASN A 2 5.51 10.91 -2.75
CA ASN A 2 6.85 11.11 -2.19
C ASN A 2 7.47 9.78 -1.69
N LYS A 3 8.76 9.54 -1.97
CA LYS A 3 9.46 8.30 -1.61
C LYS A 3 9.49 8.03 -0.10
N SER A 4 9.68 9.06 0.72
CA SER A 4 9.73 8.92 2.18
C SER A 4 8.38 8.48 2.74
N LEU A 5 7.29 9.10 2.26
CA LEU A 5 5.93 8.71 2.64
C LEU A 5 5.62 7.27 2.20
N PHE A 6 6.01 6.90 0.98
CA PHE A 6 5.80 5.53 0.49
C PHE A 6 6.50 4.49 1.37
N LEU A 7 7.78 4.70 1.68
CA LEU A 7 8.54 3.79 2.52
C LEU A 7 7.99 3.75 3.95
N ARG A 8 7.51 4.88 4.48
CA ARG A 8 6.81 4.93 5.78
C ARG A 8 5.56 4.04 5.78
N ILE A 9 4.74 4.11 4.72
CA ILE A 9 3.55 3.26 4.56
C ILE A 9 3.95 1.78 4.52
N VAL A 10 4.88 1.42 3.65
CA VAL A 10 5.32 0.03 3.46
C VAL A 10 5.87 -0.55 4.75
N ASN A 11 6.74 0.18 5.45
CA ASN A 11 7.32 -0.29 6.70
C ASN A 11 6.26 -0.48 7.80
N ARG A 12 5.31 0.44 7.91
CA ARG A 12 4.23 0.36 8.91
C ARG A 12 3.31 -0.83 8.62
N LEU A 13 2.89 -1.00 7.37
CA LEU A 13 2.06 -2.12 6.94
C LEU A 13 2.78 -3.47 7.13
N THR A 14 4.07 -3.54 6.79
CA THR A 14 4.88 -4.75 6.97
C THR A 14 4.98 -5.15 8.45
N ALA A 15 5.09 -4.18 9.36
CA ALA A 15 5.18 -4.45 10.79
C ALA A 15 3.83 -4.89 11.38
N GLU A 16 2.76 -4.15 11.08
CA GLU A 16 1.48 -4.26 11.81
C GLU A 16 0.46 -5.17 11.12
N VAL A 17 0.54 -5.33 9.79
CA VAL A 17 -0.43 -6.10 9.01
C VAL A 17 0.19 -7.44 8.56
N PRO A 18 -0.27 -8.59 9.10
CA PRO A 18 0.33 -9.90 8.80
C PRO A 18 0.38 -10.28 7.31
N TYR A 19 -0.54 -9.73 6.50
CA TYR A 19 -0.57 -9.97 5.06
C TYR A 19 0.69 -9.46 4.35
N PHE A 20 1.21 -8.30 4.75
CA PHE A 20 2.38 -7.65 4.15
C PHE A 20 3.71 -8.10 4.76
N ARG A 21 3.72 -9.07 5.66
CA ARG A 21 4.98 -9.64 6.15
C ARG A 21 5.62 -10.48 5.05
N PRO A 22 6.94 -10.40 4.84
CA PRO A 22 7.62 -11.27 3.88
C PRO A 22 7.31 -12.74 4.17
N LYS A 23 6.81 -13.45 3.16
CA LYS A 23 6.53 -14.89 3.23
C LYS A 23 7.46 -15.62 2.27
N LYS A 24 7.93 -16.79 2.71
CA LYS A 24 8.61 -17.74 1.83
C LYS A 24 7.58 -18.64 1.19
N ASP A 25 7.75 -18.91 -0.09
CA ASP A 25 6.94 -19.89 -0.81
C ASP A 25 7.30 -21.33 -0.42
N ALA A 26 6.56 -22.31 -0.95
CA ALA A 26 6.80 -23.73 -0.68
C ALA A 26 8.18 -24.23 -1.17
N THR A 27 8.88 -23.44 -1.99
CA THR A 27 10.25 -23.70 -2.47
C THR A 27 11.31 -22.88 -1.70
N PHE A 28 10.93 -22.24 -0.60
CA PHE A 28 11.76 -21.36 0.23
C PHE A 28 12.27 -20.09 -0.47
N ARG A 29 11.68 -19.71 -1.60
CA ARG A 29 11.98 -18.43 -2.26
C ARG A 29 11.12 -17.33 -1.65
N ASP A 30 11.63 -16.11 -1.70
CA ASP A 30 10.87 -14.95 -1.26
C ASP A 30 9.68 -14.75 -2.21
N GLY A 31 8.48 -14.71 -1.63
CA GLY A 31 7.27 -14.40 -2.37
C GLY A 31 7.20 -12.92 -2.78
N VAL A 32 6.01 -12.48 -3.18
CA VAL A 32 5.77 -11.08 -3.56
C VAL A 32 6.21 -10.15 -2.42
N SER A 33 7.07 -9.18 -2.74
CA SER A 33 7.58 -8.25 -1.72
C SER A 33 6.50 -7.28 -1.25
N PRO A 34 6.56 -6.79 0.01
CA PRO A 34 5.60 -5.80 0.53
C PRO A 34 5.60 -4.51 -0.29
N LEU A 35 6.75 -4.16 -0.87
CA LEU A 35 6.89 -3.05 -1.82
C LEU A 35 6.03 -3.25 -3.07
N GLN A 36 6.09 -4.44 -3.67
CA GLN A 36 5.28 -4.78 -4.85
C GLN A 36 3.79 -4.80 -4.52
N GLN A 37 3.40 -5.40 -3.38
CA GLN A 37 2.01 -5.46 -2.93
C GLN A 37 1.42 -4.05 -2.71
N CYS A 38 2.15 -3.18 -2.00
CA CYS A 38 1.70 -1.80 -1.79
C CYS A 38 1.68 -1.00 -3.12
N THR A 39 2.63 -1.24 -4.02
CA THR A 39 2.63 -0.58 -5.33
C THR A 39 1.42 -1.01 -6.16
N ALA A 40 1.07 -2.30 -6.17
CA ALA A 40 -0.11 -2.81 -6.85
C ALA A 40 -1.41 -2.20 -6.30
N ALA A 41 -1.58 -2.19 -4.97
CA ALA A 41 -2.74 -1.58 -4.32
C ALA A 41 -2.92 -0.10 -4.69
N ILE A 42 -1.84 0.68 -4.63
CA ILE A 42 -1.89 2.12 -4.93
C ILE A 42 -2.17 2.37 -6.42
N ARG A 43 -1.63 1.55 -7.31
CA ARG A 43 -1.93 1.66 -8.74
C ARG A 43 -3.38 1.31 -9.04
N LEU A 44 -3.94 0.28 -8.41
CA LEU A 44 -5.36 -0.06 -8.53
C LEU A 44 -6.26 1.08 -8.03
N LEU A 45 -5.90 1.74 -6.92
CA LEU A 45 -6.62 2.91 -6.42
C LEU A 45 -6.54 4.12 -7.37
N ALA A 46 -5.38 4.34 -8.00
CA ALA A 46 -5.15 5.51 -8.84
C ALA A 46 -5.78 5.39 -10.24
N TYR A 47 -5.73 4.20 -10.84
CA TYR A 47 -6.11 3.98 -12.23
C TYR A 47 -7.42 3.20 -12.39
N GLY A 48 -7.96 2.61 -11.32
CA GLY A 48 -9.17 1.80 -11.36
C GLY A 48 -8.94 0.38 -11.91
N GLY A 49 -10.04 -0.33 -12.18
CA GLY A 49 -10.05 -1.76 -12.53
C GLY A 49 -9.53 -2.14 -13.92
N ALA A 50 -8.93 -1.21 -14.68
CA ALA A 50 -8.21 -1.55 -15.91
C ALA A 50 -6.84 -2.16 -15.53
N ALA A 51 -6.88 -3.40 -15.06
CA ALA A 51 -5.73 -4.19 -14.62
C ALA A 51 -4.71 -4.49 -15.75
N ASP A 52 -5.09 -4.28 -17.02
CA ASP A 52 -4.28 -4.63 -18.20
C ASP A 52 -2.90 -3.97 -18.23
N GLY A 53 -2.76 -2.74 -17.70
CA GLY A 53 -1.45 -2.06 -17.65
C GLY A 53 -0.62 -2.39 -16.40
N VAL A 54 -1.21 -3.02 -15.38
CA VAL A 54 -0.58 -3.25 -14.06
C VAL A 54 0.07 -4.63 -13.98
N ASP A 55 -0.53 -5.64 -14.63
CA ASP A 55 0.02 -7.00 -14.70
C ASP A 55 1.41 -7.02 -15.38
N GLU A 56 1.59 -6.26 -16.46
CA GLU A 56 2.85 -6.23 -17.23
C GLU A 56 4.05 -5.71 -16.40
N TYR A 57 3.82 -4.81 -15.44
CA TYR A 57 4.89 -4.17 -14.67
C TYR A 57 5.19 -4.82 -13.32
N ILE A 58 4.18 -5.33 -12.62
CA ILE A 58 4.35 -5.86 -11.24
C ILE A 58 4.39 -7.40 -11.24
N ARG A 59 3.88 -8.07 -12.28
CA ARG A 59 3.78 -9.53 -12.40
C ARG A 59 3.05 -10.15 -11.19
N ILE A 60 1.89 -9.60 -10.86
CA ILE A 60 1.01 -10.08 -9.78
C ILE A 60 -0.33 -10.44 -10.39
N GLY A 61 -0.81 -11.66 -10.14
CA GLY A 61 -2.13 -12.09 -10.60
C GLY A 61 -3.26 -11.20 -10.05
N GLU A 62 -4.31 -11.03 -10.85
CA GLU A 62 -5.46 -10.16 -10.55
C GLU A 62 -6.06 -10.41 -9.15
N THR A 63 -6.21 -11.67 -8.76
CA THR A 63 -6.72 -12.06 -7.45
C THR A 63 -5.85 -11.56 -6.30
N THR A 64 -4.53 -11.74 -6.41
CA THR A 64 -3.55 -11.24 -5.44
C THR A 64 -3.54 -9.72 -5.40
N ALA A 65 -3.70 -9.04 -6.55
CA ALA A 65 -3.76 -7.59 -6.60
C ALA A 65 -5.01 -7.04 -5.87
N ARG A 66 -6.16 -7.71 -6.03
CA ARG A 66 -7.40 -7.39 -5.28
C ARG A 66 -7.25 -7.62 -3.78
N GLU A 67 -6.67 -8.73 -3.35
CA GLU A 67 -6.39 -8.98 -1.93
C GLU A 67 -5.41 -7.96 -1.33
N CYS A 68 -4.36 -7.60 -2.09
CA CYS A 68 -3.44 -6.54 -1.70
C CYS A 68 -4.19 -5.23 -1.49
N LEU A 69 -5.10 -4.88 -2.40
CA LEU A 69 -5.94 -3.68 -2.29
C LEU A 69 -6.80 -3.70 -1.02
N GLU A 70 -7.50 -4.80 -0.75
CA GLU A 70 -8.37 -4.94 0.43
C GLU A 70 -7.59 -4.77 1.73
N HIS A 71 -6.49 -5.52 1.90
CA HIS A 71 -5.65 -5.41 3.08
C HIS A 71 -4.94 -4.05 3.19
N PHE A 72 -4.58 -3.44 2.06
CA PHE A 72 -3.98 -2.12 2.02
C PHE A 72 -4.95 -1.05 2.52
N VAL A 73 -6.17 -1.01 2.00
CA VAL A 73 -7.16 0.01 2.38
C VAL A 73 -7.50 -0.07 3.86
N VAL A 74 -7.78 -1.27 4.37
CA VAL A 74 -8.05 -1.49 5.80
C VAL A 74 -6.85 -1.06 6.64
N GLY A 75 -5.64 -1.53 6.29
CA GLY A 75 -4.43 -1.18 7.02
C GLY A 75 -4.10 0.32 6.99
N ILE A 76 -4.37 1.01 5.89
CA ILE A 76 -4.18 2.47 5.80
C ILE A 76 -5.14 3.20 6.72
N VAL A 77 -6.43 2.83 6.71
CA VAL A 77 -7.44 3.47 7.57
C VAL A 77 -7.10 3.24 9.04
N ASP A 78 -6.74 2.03 9.43
CA ASP A 78 -6.43 1.69 10.82
C ASP A 78 -5.16 2.38 11.32
N LEU A 79 -4.10 2.42 10.50
CA LEU A 79 -2.79 2.92 10.93
C LEU A 79 -2.63 4.44 10.78
N PHE A 80 -3.29 5.02 9.79
CA PHE A 80 -3.10 6.42 9.40
C PHE A 80 -4.38 7.25 9.49
N GLY A 81 -5.54 6.64 9.73
CA GLY A 81 -6.82 7.34 9.83
C GLY A 81 -6.84 8.41 10.92
N ASN A 82 -6.26 8.13 12.08
CA ASN A 82 -6.17 9.11 13.17
C ASN A 82 -5.30 10.33 12.81
N GLU A 83 -4.33 10.16 11.92
CA GLU A 83 -3.44 11.25 11.48
C GLU A 83 -4.06 12.08 10.36
N TYR A 84 -4.71 11.44 9.38
CA TYR A 84 -5.13 12.11 8.13
C TYR A 84 -6.65 12.17 7.91
N LEU A 85 -7.46 11.35 8.58
CA LEU A 85 -8.94 11.39 8.49
C LEU A 85 -9.59 12.24 9.59
N ARG A 86 -8.77 12.95 10.39
CA ARG A 86 -9.25 13.93 11.37
C ARG A 86 -9.41 15.33 10.75
N ARG A 87 -10.02 16.25 11.50
CA ARG A 87 -10.03 17.67 11.10
C ARG A 87 -8.59 18.20 11.02
N PRO A 88 -8.24 18.99 9.98
CA PRO A 88 -6.92 19.60 9.85
C PRO A 88 -6.60 20.47 11.07
N THR A 89 -5.37 20.37 11.58
CA THR A 89 -4.85 21.32 12.57
C THR A 89 -4.21 22.51 11.86
N GLU A 90 -3.90 23.57 12.60
CA GLU A 90 -3.20 24.73 12.05
C GLU A 90 -1.85 24.34 11.41
N ASP A 91 -1.12 23.38 12.00
CA ASP A 91 0.12 22.85 11.41
C ASP A 91 -0.12 22.12 10.08
N ASP A 92 -1.21 21.36 9.95
CA ASP A 92 -1.56 20.70 8.69
C ASP A 92 -1.89 21.73 7.60
N LEU A 93 -2.65 22.77 7.98
CA LEU A 93 -2.98 23.88 7.08
C LEU A 93 -1.72 24.64 6.64
N ARG A 94 -0.78 24.88 7.57
CA ARG A 94 0.49 25.53 7.24
C ARG A 94 1.32 24.71 6.25
N ARG A 95 1.38 23.38 6.42
CA ARG A 95 2.11 22.48 5.50
C ARG A 95 1.47 22.35 4.11
N LEU A 96 0.17 22.62 3.99
CA LEU A 96 -0.57 22.52 2.73
C LEU A 96 -0.58 23.84 1.95
N LEU A 97 -0.58 24.97 2.66
CA LEU A 97 -0.75 26.30 2.06
C LEU A 97 0.57 27.06 1.86
N PHE A 98 1.64 26.67 2.54
CA PHE A 98 2.98 27.29 2.45
C PHE A 98 4.04 26.23 2.16
#